data_AF-A0ABD1B3P9-F1
#
_entry.id   AF-A0ABD1B3P9-F1
#
_cell.length_a   1.000
_cell.length_b   1.000
_cell.length_c   1.000
_cell.angle_alpha   90.00
_cell.angle_beta   90.00
_cell.angle_gamma   90.00
#
_symmetry.space_group_name_H-M   'P 1'
#
loop_
_entity.id
_entity.type
_entity.pdbx_description
1 polymer ?
#
loop_
_entity_poly.entity_id
_entity_poly.type
_entity_poly.pdbx_seq_one_letter_code
_entity_poly.pdbx_strand_id
1 'polypeptide(L)'
;MLLTSFAGETTISLGTIQLSVIAGGVEKIVDFVVVDRKAPFHAILGRPWIHTMKAVASTYHQCIKFPSPNGIQTIRGCQSASRICYAKESPQ
;
A
#
# COMPACT_ATOMS: atom_id res chain seq x y z
N MET A 1 10.12 12.30 11.18
CA MET A 1 10.38 10.88 11.52
C MET A 1 11.41 10.34 10.54
N LEU A 2 12.45 9.67 11.02
CA LEU A 2 13.41 8.99 10.15
C LEU A 2 12.82 7.66 9.69
N LEU A 3 12.83 7.41 8.39
CA LEU A 3 12.37 6.16 7.79
C LEU A 3 13.55 5.48 7.11
N THR A 4 13.65 4.17 7.29
CA THR A 4 14.69 3.35 6.66
C THR A 4 14.02 2.38 5.71
N SER A 5 14.44 2.39 4.44
CA SER A 5 13.97 1.47 3.41
C SER A 5 14.57 0.08 3.62
N PHE A 6 14.02 -0.92 2.92
CA PHE A 6 14.58 -2.27 2.93
C PHE A 6 16.03 -2.32 2.41
N ALA A 7 16.40 -1.41 1.51
CA ALA A 7 17.76 -1.28 0.98
C ALA A 7 18.72 -0.57 1.95
N GLY A 8 18.27 -0.18 3.15
CA GLY A 8 19.07 0.55 4.14
C GLY A 8 19.16 2.05 3.91
N GLU A 9 18.52 2.57 2.85
CA GLU A 9 18.46 4.02 2.60
C GLU A 9 17.58 4.70 3.63
N THR A 10 18.03 5.83 4.16
CA THR A 10 17.25 6.61 5.13
C THR A 10 16.69 7.88 4.50
N THR A 11 15.47 8.25 4.87
CA THR A 11 14.82 9.50 4.43
C THR A 11 14.03 10.11 5.60
N ILE A 12 14.00 11.44 5.66
CA ILE A 12 13.21 12.17 6.65
C ILE A 12 11.79 12.37 6.10
N SER A 13 10.78 11.98 6.88
CA SER A 13 9.38 12.24 6.54
C SER A 13 9.06 13.74 6.52
N LEU A 14 8.24 14.18 5.57
CA LEU A 14 7.68 15.53 5.54
C LEU A 14 6.59 15.75 6.61
N GLY A 15 6.01 14.67 7.13
CA GLY A 15 4.96 14.73 8.15
C GLY A 15 3.98 13.56 8.02
N THR A 16 2.84 13.70 8.67
CA THR A 16 1.72 12.74 8.59
C THR A 16 0.48 13.46 8.08
N ILE A 17 -0.28 12.79 7.21
CA ILE A 17 -1.57 13.25 6.70
C ILE A 17 -2.63 12.17 6.90
N GLN A 18 -3.86 12.58 7.20
CA GLN A 18 -5.00 11.67 7.25
C GLN A 18 -5.71 11.69 5.90
N LEU A 19 -5.87 10.53 5.28
CA LEU A 19 -6.60 10.39 4.02
C LEU A 19 -7.68 9.33 4.14
N SER A 20 -8.82 9.59 3.50
CA SER A 20 -9.84 8.58 3.30
C SER A 20 -9.40 7.59 2.20
N VAL A 21 -9.40 6.31 2.54
CA VAL A 21 -9.11 5.21 1.62
C VAL A 21 -10.37 4.40 1.41
N ILE A 22 -10.87 4.42 0.18
CA ILE A 22 -12.07 3.68 -0.24
C ILE A 22 -11.65 2.46 -1.05
N ALA A 23 -12.03 1.28 -0.59
CA ALA A 23 -11.71 0.00 -1.23
C ALA A 23 -12.91 -0.95 -1.17
N GLY A 24 -13.40 -1.40 -2.32
CA GLY A 24 -14.51 -2.36 -2.40
C GLY A 24 -15.78 -1.92 -1.66
N GLY A 25 -16.06 -0.61 -1.63
CA GLY A 25 -17.20 -0.02 -0.93
C GLY A 25 -17.02 0.14 0.59
N VAL A 26 -15.81 -0.11 1.12
CA VAL A 26 -15.44 0.15 2.51
C VAL A 26 -14.52 1.35 2.57
N GLU A 27 -14.85 2.32 3.41
CA GLU A 27 -14.05 3.51 3.66
C GLU A 27 -13.33 3.40 5.00
N LYS A 28 -12.04 3.78 5.03
CA LYS A 28 -11.24 3.92 6.25
C LYS A 28 -10.39 5.17 6.19
N ILE A 29 -10.36 5.91 7.30
CA ILE A 29 -9.37 6.98 7.49
C ILE A 29 -8.04 6.34 7.88
N VAL A 30 -6.98 6.73 7.18
CA VAL A 30 -5.63 6.17 7.34
C VAL A 30 -4.63 7.29 7.51
N ASP A 31 -3.76 7.15 8.51
CA ASP A 31 -2.61 8.02 8.69
C ASP A 31 -1.48 7.58 7.75
N PHE A 32 -1.09 8.48 6.85
CA PHE A 32 0.03 8.28 5.93
C PHE A 32 1.21 9.13 6.35
N VAL A 33 2.39 8.51 6.42
CA VAL A 33 3.65 9.25 6.51
C VAL A 33 4.06 9.68 5.11
N VAL A 34 4.26 10.99 4.94
CA VAL A 34 4.63 11.59 3.64
C VAL A 34 6.14 11.63 3.50
N VAL A 35 6.65 11.19 2.35
CA VAL A 35 8.06 11.25 1.98
C VAL A 35 8.21 11.93 0.63
N ASP A 36 9.22 12.79 0.50
CA ASP A 36 9.58 13.38 -0.79
C ASP A 36 10.56 12.46 -1.52
N ARG A 37 10.01 11.43 -2.17
CA ARG A 37 10.80 10.44 -2.93
C ARG A 37 10.07 10.09 -4.22
N LYS A 38 10.82 10.04 -5.31
CA LYS A 38 10.34 9.46 -6.57
C LYS A 38 10.23 7.94 -6.43
N ALA A 39 9.02 7.41 -6.52
CA ALA A 39 8.72 5.99 -6.42
C ALA A 39 7.75 5.57 -7.54
N PRO A 40 7.71 4.28 -7.94
CA PRO A 40 6.77 3.77 -8.94
C PRO A 40 5.32 3.62 -8.42
N PHE A 41 5.04 4.08 -7.20
CA PHE A 41 3.74 4.09 -6.55
C PHE A 41 3.55 5.39 -5.76
N HIS A 42 2.29 5.76 -5.50
CA HIS A 42 1.95 6.98 -4.75
C HIS A 42 1.71 6.73 -3.25
N ALA A 43 1.32 5.52 -2.87
CA ALA A 43 1.00 5.19 -1.49
C ALA A 43 1.26 3.71 -1.19
N ILE A 44 1.66 3.41 0.05
CA ILE A 44 1.82 2.05 0.56
C ILE A 44 0.80 1.84 1.67
N LEU A 45 -0.08 0.86 1.48
CA LEU A 45 -1.01 0.41 2.53
C LEU A 45 -0.36 -0.70 3.34
N GLY A 46 0.14 -0.33 4.52
CA GLY A 46 0.82 -1.27 5.41
C GLY A 46 -0.15 -2.15 6.21
N ARG A 47 0.45 -2.93 7.11
CA ARG A 47 -0.26 -3.79 8.08
C ARG A 47 -1.38 -3.08 8.84
N PRO A 48 -1.25 -1.81 9.30
CA PRO A 48 -2.33 -1.13 10.01
C PRO A 48 -3.64 -1.09 9.20
N TRP A 49 -3.56 -0.74 7.92
CA TRP A 49 -4.74 -0.73 7.05
C TRP A 49 -5.28 -2.14 6.79
N ILE A 50 -4.40 -3.11 6.51
CA ILE A 50 -4.78 -4.51 6.30
C ILE A 50 -5.54 -5.06 7.51
N HIS A 51 -5.05 -4.82 8.73
CA HIS A 51 -5.70 -5.26 9.97
C HIS A 51 -7.04 -4.56 10.18
N THR A 52 -7.11 -3.25 9.92
CA THR A 52 -8.33 -2.45 10.05
C THR A 52 -9.43 -2.92 9.09
N MET A 53 -9.04 -3.36 7.90
CA MET A 53 -9.92 -3.93 6.89
C MET A 53 -10.29 -5.39 7.15
N LYS A 54 -9.70 -6.04 8.18
CA LYS A 54 -9.77 -7.50 8.38
C LYS A 54 -9.39 -8.26 7.10
N ALA A 55 -8.40 -7.73 6.40
CA ALA A 55 -8.01 -8.19 5.09
C ALA A 55 -6.96 -9.32 5.16
N VAL A 56 -7.04 -10.23 4.19
CA VAL A 56 -6.09 -11.33 3.99
C VAL A 56 -5.43 -11.14 2.63
N ALA A 57 -4.12 -10.91 2.63
CA ALA A 57 -3.32 -10.83 1.42
C ALA A 57 -2.78 -12.22 1.05
N SER A 58 -2.94 -12.62 -0.21
CA SER A 58 -2.31 -13.80 -0.79
C SER A 58 -1.28 -13.36 -1.82
N THR A 59 -0.01 -13.63 -1.53
CA THR A 59 1.10 -13.37 -2.47
C THR A 59 1.03 -14.31 -3.67
N TYR A 60 0.66 -15.57 -3.44
CA TYR A 60 0.49 -16.58 -4.50
C TYR A 60 -0.59 -16.19 -5.52
N HIS A 61 -1.77 -15.79 -5.05
CA HIS A 61 -2.87 -15.37 -5.93
C HIS A 61 -2.79 -13.89 -6.32
N GLN A 62 -1.81 -13.15 -5.79
CA GLN A 62 -1.66 -11.71 -5.93
C GLN A 62 -2.96 -10.95 -5.71
N CYS A 63 -3.63 -11.25 -4.60
CA CYS A 63 -4.88 -10.59 -4.27
C CYS A 63 -4.98 -10.30 -2.79
N ILE A 64 -5.85 -9.36 -2.45
CA ILE A 64 -6.25 -9.09 -1.08
C ILE A 64 -7.76 -9.21 -0.97
N LYS A 65 -8.21 -9.98 0.02
CA LYS A 65 -9.62 -10.24 0.29
C LYS A 65 -10.01 -9.63 1.62
N PHE A 66 -11.21 -9.07 1.72
CA PHE A 66 -11.70 -8.48 2.96
C PHE A 66 -13.24 -8.48 2.98
N PRO A 67 -13.86 -8.48 4.17
CA PRO A 67 -15.30 -8.33 4.30
C PRO A 67 -15.76 -6.90 3.94
N SER A 68 -16.87 -6.79 3.22
CA SER A 68 -17.63 -5.56 3.02
C SER A 68 -19.13 -5.80 3.29
N PRO A 69 -19.95 -4.74 3.35
CA PRO A 69 -21.40 -4.89 3.48
C PRO A 69 -22.04 -5.77 2.40
N ASN A 70 -21.41 -5.87 1.23
CA ASN A 70 -21.87 -6.64 0.08
C ASN A 70 -21.22 -8.03 0.00
N GLY A 71 -20.61 -8.52 1.09
CA GLY A 71 -19.90 -9.80 1.13
C GLY A 71 -18.38 -9.65 1.01
N ILE A 72 -17.69 -10.72 0.59
CA ILE A 72 -16.23 -10.70 0.49
C ILE A 72 -15.79 -10.00 -0.80
N GLN A 73 -15.05 -8.91 -0.65
CA GLN A 73 -14.42 -8.21 -1.77
C GLN A 73 -13.04 -8.80 -2.03
N THR A 74 -12.61 -8.73 -3.29
CA THR A 74 -11.28 -9.15 -3.72
C THR A 74 -10.68 -8.09 -4.62
N ILE A 75 -9.58 -7.48 -4.20
CA ILE A 75 -8.76 -6.66 -5.07
C ILE A 75 -7.66 -7.55 -5.64
N ARG A 76 -7.58 -7.62 -6.97
CA ARG A 76 -6.55 -8.39 -7.68
C ARG A 76 -5.42 -7.45 -8.11
N GLY A 77 -4.19 -7.90 -7.90
CA GLY A 77 -3.00 -7.31 -8.47
C GLY A 77 -2.89 -7.62 -9.97
N CYS A 78 -1.99 -6.91 -10.63
CA CYS A 78 -1.70 -7.07 -12.04
C CYS A 78 -0.21 -7.38 -12.21
N GLN A 79 0.12 -8.62 -12.57
CA GLN A 79 1.51 -9.08 -12.69
C GLN A 79 2.37 -8.21 -13.61
N SER A 80 1.83 -7.80 -14.75
CA SER A 80 2.57 -6.95 -15.70
C SER A 80 2.87 -5.59 -15.11
N ALA A 81 1.88 -4.93 -14.48
CA ALA A 81 2.08 -3.67 -13.79
C ALA A 81 3.08 -3.81 -12.62
N SER A 82 2.96 -4.86 -11.81
CA SER A 82 3.88 -5.14 -10.70
C SER A 82 5.33 -5.29 -11.17
N ARG A 83 5.57 -6.00 -12.29
CA ARG A 83 6.90 -6.12 -12.89
C ARG A 83 7.44 -4.77 -13.37
N ILE A 84 6.59 -3.94 -13.98
CA ILE A 84 6.98 -2.59 -14.41
C ILE A 84 7.35 -1.71 -13.21
N CYS A 85 6.58 -1.74 -12.12
CA CYS A 85 6.91 -0.99 -10.91
C CYS A 85 8.25 -1.44 -10.33
N TYR A 86 8.48 -2.75 -10.22
CA TYR A 86 9.74 -3.30 -9.70
C TYR A 86 10.95 -2.89 -10.55
N ALA A 87 10.82 -2.96 -11.89
CA ALA A 87 11.89 -2.53 -12.80
C ALA A 87 12.20 -1.04 -12.71
N LYS A 88 11.21 -0.20 -12.35
CA LYS A 88 11.38 1.25 -12.15
C LYS A 88 11.95 1.63 -10.77
N GLU A 89 11.79 0.75 -9.78
CA GLU A 89 12.35 0.94 -8.42
C GLU A 89 13.86 0.70 -8.39
N SER A 90 14.35 -0.18 -9.27
CA SER A 90 15.77 -0.52 -9.37
C SER A 90 16.56 0.68 -9.91
N PRO A 91 17.68 1.08 -9.29
CA PRO A 91 18.50 2.16 -9.82
C PRO A 91 19.02 1.76 -11.21
N GLN A 92 18.97 2.72 -12.14
CA GLN A 92 19.87 2.74 -13.28
C GLN A 92 21.27 3.12 -12.79
#